data_AF-A0A806JHX3-F1
#
_entry.id   AF-A0A806JHX3-F1
#
_cell.length_a   1.000
_cell.length_b   1.000
_cell.length_c   1.000
_cell.angle_alpha   90.00
_cell.angle_beta   90.00
_cell.angle_gamma   90.00
#
_symmetry.space_group_name_H-M   'P 1'
#
loop_
_entity.id
_entity.type
_entity.pdbx_description
1 polymer ?
#
loop_
_entity_poly.entity_id
_entity_poly.type
_entity_poly.pdbx_seq_one_letter_code
_entity_poly.pdbx_strand_id
1 'polypeptide(L)' 'MTVQTFRGSPALSDFRLNQLQQKFEQHQLPVKSVYAEYLHFVELNRPLVADETKKSKSCCIMVQPLRNTSQPAFV' A
#
# COMPACT_ATOMS: atom_id res chain seq x y z
N MET A 1 14.62 20.49 -7.43
CA MET A 1 13.44 19.75 -6.94
C MET A 1 13.69 18.28 -7.19
N THR A 2 13.56 17.44 -6.17
CA THR A 2 13.80 15.99 -6.27
C THR A 2 12.59 15.23 -5.74
N VAL A 3 12.12 14.24 -6.48
CA VAL A 3 11.03 13.36 -6.04
C VAL A 3 11.60 12.18 -5.29
N GLN A 4 11.10 11.93 -4.08
CA GLN A 4 11.44 10.77 -3.27
C GLN A 4 10.23 9.87 -3.12
N THR A 5 10.44 8.56 -3.27
CA THR A 5 9.38 7.55 -3.21
C THR A 5 9.47 6.75 -1.91
N PHE A 6 8.33 6.56 -1.24
CA PHE A 6 8.22 5.72 -0.06
C PHE A 6 7.22 4.59 -0.29
N ARG A 7 7.66 3.35 -0.02
CA ARG A 7 6.79 2.17 0.01
C ARG A 7 6.12 2.10 1.37
N GLY A 8 4.82 1.84 1.39
CA GLY A 8 4.08 1.62 2.62
C GLY A 8 3.51 0.21 2.71
N SER A 9 2.48 0.05 3.53
CA SER A 9 1.87 -1.26 3.79
C SER A 9 1.09 -1.79 2.58
N PRO A 10 0.87 -3.11 2.54
CA PRO A 10 -0.03 -3.73 1.58
C PRO A 10 -1.41 -3.04 1.55
N ALA A 11 -1.87 -2.73 0.34
CA ALA A 11 -3.04 -1.90 0.08
C ALA A 11 -4.36 -2.68 0.05
N LEU A 12 -4.30 -3.99 -0.19
CA LEU A 12 -5.48 -4.84 -0.33
C LEU A 12 -5.66 -5.74 0.89
N SER A 13 -6.92 -5.91 1.30
CA SER A 13 -7.33 -6.93 2.26
C SER A 13 -7.57 -8.27 1.54
N ASP A 14 -7.59 -9.36 2.30
CA ASP A 14 -7.83 -10.70 1.77
C ASP A 14 -9.17 -10.80 1.03
N PHE A 15 -10.20 -10.11 1.51
CA PHE A 15 -11.50 -10.03 0.83
C PHE A 15 -11.40 -9.42 -0.58
N ARG A 16 -10.65 -8.32 -0.73
CA ARG A 16 -10.46 -7.67 -2.04
C ARG A 16 -9.59 -8.50 -2.97
N LEU A 17 -8.59 -9.21 -2.43
CA LEU A 17 -7.78 -10.16 -3.20
C LEU A 17 -8.63 -11.30 -3.75
N ASN A 18 -9.50 -11.90 -2.93
CA ASN A 18 -10.42 -12.96 -3.37
C ASN A 18 -11.39 -12.47 -4.45
N GLN A 19 -11.93 -11.25 -4.31
CA GLN A 19 -12.78 -10.64 -5.34
C GLN A 19 -12.07 -10.46 -6.67
N LEU A 20 -10.78 -10.08 -6.64
CA LEU A 20 -9.97 -9.96 -7.85
C LEU A 20 -9.66 -11.32 -8.46
N GLN A 21 -9.33 -12.32 -7.63
CA GLN A 21 -9.10 -13.70 -8.06
C GLN A 21 -10.29 -14.24 -8.86
N GLN A 22 -11.51 -14.09 -8.32
CA GLN A 22 -12.75 -14.51 -8.99
C GLN A 22 -12.95 -13.80 -10.34
N LYS A 23 -12.63 -12.51 -10.43
CA LYS A 23 -12.71 -11.77 -11.70
C LYS A 23 -11.69 -12.28 -12.72
N PHE A 24 -10.48 -12.62 -12.30
CA PHE A 24 -9.48 -13.19 -13.20
C PHE A 24 -9.92 -14.55 -13.75
N GLU A 25 -10.51 -15.39 -12.90
CA GLU A 25 -11.07 -16.69 -13.30
C GLU A 25 -12.22 -16.53 -14.31
N GLN A 26 -13.15 -15.60 -14.06
CA GLN A 26 -14.24 -15.29 -14.99
C GLN A 26 -13.75 -14.86 -16.37
N HIS A 27 -12.65 -14.11 -16.41
CA HIS A 27 -12.03 -13.64 -17.65
C HIS A 27 -10.98 -14.62 -18.22
N GLN A 28 -10.83 -15.82 -17.63
CA GLN A 28 -9.85 -16.84 -18.04
C GLN A 28 -8.41 -16.30 -18.07
N LEU A 29 -8.09 -15.37 -17.17
CA LEU A 29 -6.76 -14.79 -17.04
C LEU A 29 -5.90 -15.67 -16.12
N PRO A 30 -4.72 -16.14 -16.57
CA PRO A 30 -3.87 -17.03 -15.79
C PRO A 30 -3.06 -16.28 -14.72
N VAL A 31 -3.75 -15.57 -13.82
CA VAL A 31 -3.13 -14.79 -12.74
C VAL A 31 -2.92 -15.69 -11.52
N LYS A 32 -1.65 -15.90 -11.12
CA LYS A 32 -1.28 -16.82 -10.02
C LYS A 32 -1.42 -16.18 -8.63
N SER A 33 -1.08 -14.91 -8.50
CA SER A 33 -1.20 -14.15 -7.26
C SER A 33 -1.19 -12.66 -7.56
N VAL A 34 -1.84 -11.87 -6.70
CA VAL A 34 -1.85 -10.41 -6.77
C VAL A 34 -1.37 -9.84 -5.45
N TYR A 35 -0.47 -8.86 -5.54
CA TYR A 35 0.04 -8.12 -4.42
C TYR A 35 0.04 -6.63 -4.76
N ALA A 36 -0.41 -5.81 -3.81
CA ALA A 36 -0.47 -4.38 -3.97
C ALA A 36 -0.02 -3.69 -2.68
N GLU A 37 0.77 -2.63 -2.83
CA GLU A 37 1.24 -1.77 -1.75
C GLU A 37 0.94 -0.32 -2.09
N TYR A 38 0.77 0.49 -1.05
CA TYR A 38 0.75 1.93 -1.22
C TYR A 38 2.14 2.47 -1.55
N LEU A 39 2.19 3.34 -2.54
CA LEU A 39 3.36 4.09 -2.97
C LEU A 39 3.10 5.57 -2.74
N HIS A 40 3.98 6.21 -1.97
CA HIS A 40 3.90 7.64 -1.68
C HIS A 40 4.99 8.38 -2.43
N PHE A 41 4.61 9.43 -3.12
CA PHE A 41 5.53 10.31 -3.84
C PHE A 41 5.60 11.63 -3.09
N VAL A 42 6.80 12.01 -2.67
CA VAL A 42 7.03 13.26 -1.97
C VAL A 42 7.97 14.10 -2.80
N GLU A 43 7.48 15.25 -3.25
CA GLU A 43 8.30 16.25 -3.93
C GLU A 43 9.05 17.08 -2.91
N LEU A 44 10.37 17.12 -3.05
CA LEU A 44 11.26 17.82 -2.13
C LEU A 44 11.88 19.04 -2.81
N ASN A 45 11.64 20.20 -2.21
CA ASN A 45 12.25 21.46 -2.62
C ASN A 45 13.72 21.58 -2.14
N ARG A 46 14.12 20.78 -1.16
CA ARG A 46 15.48 20.67 -0.63
C ARG A 46 15.75 19.23 -0.13
N PRO A 47 17.00 18.76 -0.10
CA PRO A 47 17.31 17.43 0.44
C PRO A 47 16.90 17.33 1.92
N LEU A 48 16.30 16.19 2.29
CA LEU A 48 15.95 15.88 3.67
C LEU A 48 17.20 15.42 4.43
N VAL A 49 17.38 15.94 5.63
CA VAL A 49 18.39 15.45 6.60
C VAL A 49 17.84 14.18 7.27
N ALA A 50 18.72 13.30 7.78
CA ALA A 50 18.37 11.96 8.24
C ALA A 50 17.16 11.89 9.21
N ASP A 51 16.97 12.89 10.07
CA ASP A 51 15.85 12.95 11.02
C ASP A 51 14.51 13.30 10.36
N GLU A 52 14.53 14.27 9.44
CA GLU A 52 13.36 14.66 8.63
C GLU A 52 12.94 13.51 7.70
N THR A 53 13.90 12.74 7.18
CA THR A 53 13.60 11.54 6.40
C THR A 53 12.88 10.48 7.24
N LYS A 54 13.29 10.26 8.49
CA LYS A 54 12.62 9.30 9.39
C LYS A 54 11.20 9.74 9.71
N LYS A 55 11.00 11.02 9.98
CA LYS A 55 9.68 11.60 10.25
C LYS A 55 8.76 11.54 9.04
N SER A 56 9.27 11.87 7.85
CA SER A 56 8.52 11.77 6.59
C SER A 56 8.11 10.33 6.29
N LYS A 57 9.03 9.37 6.45
CA LYS A 57 8.73 7.93 6.34
C LYS A 57 7.62 7.50 7.31
N SER A 58 7.77 7.84 8.59
CA SER A 58 6.80 7.46 9.63
C SER A 58 5.42 8.05 9.36
N CYS A 59 5.36 9.34 8.99
CA CYS A 59 4.11 10.01 8.66
C CYS A 59 3.44 9.32 7.46
N CYS A 60 4.14 9.16 6.33
CA CYS A 60 3.58 8.54 5.13
C CYS A 60 3.11 7.11 5.36
N ILE A 61 3.81 6.32 6.18
CA ILE A 61 3.42 4.93 6.48
C ILE A 61 2.19 4.91 7.40
N MET A 62 2.06 5.84 8.35
CA MET A 62 0.94 5.87 9.30
C MET A 62 -0.38 6.44 8.75
N VAL A 63 -0.39 7.16 7.62
CA VAL A 63 -1.65 7.65 7.01
C VAL A 63 -2.47 6.54 6.32
N GLN A 64 -1.96 5.32 6.29
CA GLN A 64 -2.71 4.18 5.74
C GLN A 64 -3.68 3.67 6.79
N PRO A 65 -4.90 3.26 6.42
CA PRO A 65 -5.85 2.73 7.38
C PRO A 65 -5.14 1.62 8.14
N LEU A 66 -4.96 1.81 9.45
CA LEU A 66 -4.46 0.78 10.35
C LEU A 66 -5.22 -0.48 9.97
N ARG A 67 -4.53 -1.47 9.40
CA ARG A 67 -5.16 -2.74 9.09
C ARG A 67 -5.65 -3.24 10.43
N ASN A 68 -6.94 -3.09 10.65
CA ASN A 68 -7.60 -3.60 11.82
C ASN A 68 -7.47 -5.11 11.70
N THR A 69 -6.48 -5.67 12.40
CA THR A 69 -6.29 -7.12 12.56
C THR A 69 -7.48 -7.76 13.30
N SER A 70 -8.51 -6.98 13.61
CA SER A 70 -9.74 -7.36 14.30
C SER A 70 -11.01 -7.06 13.45
N GLN A 71 -10.96 -7.19 12.12
CA GLN A 71 -12.21 -7.43 11.37
C GLN A 71 -12.48 -8.94 11.34
N PRO A 72 -13.55 -9.43 11.99
CA PRO A 72 -13.94 -10.82 11.86
C PRO A 72 -14.44 -11.06 10.43
N ALA A 73 -14.19 -12.26 9.94
CA ALA A 73 -14.77 -12.74 8.70
C ALA A 73 -16.30 -12.54 8.73
N PHE A 74 -16.84 -11.97 7.65
CA PHE A 74 -18.24 -12.10 7.24
C PHE A 74 -19.30 -11.51 8.18
N VAL A 75 -19.96 -10.44 7.74
CA VAL A 75 -21.41 -10.42 7.47
C VAL A 75 -21.66 -9.53 6.26
#